data_AF-A0A7C2NF40-F1
#
_entry.id   AF-A0A7C2NF40-F1
#
_cell.length_a   1.000
_cell.length_b   1.000
_cell.length_c   1.000
_cell.angle_alpha   90.00
_cell.angle_beta   90.00
_cell.angle_gamma   90.00
#
_symmetry.space_group_name_H-M   'P 1'
#
loop_
_entity.id
_entity.type
_entity.pdbx_description
1 polymer ?
#
loop_
_entity_poly.entity_id
_entity_poly.type
_entity_poly.pdbx_seq_one_letter_code
_entity_poly.pdbx_strand_id
1 'polypeptide(L)'
;MERDDDLTLREARGLYFARAGFDASSYTARWVRLQAGPLPLFFPNTAARVRAVRLHDLHHVVTGYDTSWTGEAEIAAWELASGCAGHLAAWHLNLLAMAIGLVVAPGATFRAFVRGRRSRNLYREPYGDALLAETVGATRRRLGLVAAGASPTAAQRAAFAATAVAALGAFLATAAPLVLALAAAIAAAAANAGAGPGP
;
A
#
# COMPACT_ATOMS: atom_id res chain seq x y z
N MET A 1 1.41 -18.32 -12.68
CA MET A 1 0.15 -17.58 -12.65
C MET A 1 -1.05 -18.51 -12.83
N GLU A 2 -1.06 -19.38 -13.85
CA GLU A 2 -2.09 -20.44 -14.03
C GLU A 2 -2.26 -21.37 -12.81
N ARG A 3 -1.15 -21.73 -12.15
CA ARG A 3 -1.16 -22.65 -11.01
C ARG A 3 -1.84 -22.11 -9.74
N ASP A 4 -2.02 -20.79 -9.63
CA ASP A 4 -2.67 -20.16 -8.48
C ASP A 4 -4.16 -19.89 -8.72
N ASP A 5 -4.64 -19.94 -9.97
CA ASP A 5 -6.02 -19.55 -10.31
C ASP A 5 -7.07 -20.50 -9.75
N ASP A 6 -6.72 -21.77 -9.54
CA ASP A 6 -7.58 -22.78 -8.95
C ASP A 6 -7.59 -22.76 -7.42
N LEU A 7 -6.60 -22.09 -6.80
CA LEU A 7 -6.56 -21.93 -5.36
C LEU A 7 -7.68 -21.00 -4.90
N THR A 8 -8.25 -21.29 -3.73
CA THR A 8 -9.10 -20.33 -3.03
C THR A 8 -8.29 -19.12 -2.57
N LEU A 9 -8.93 -17.96 -2.42
CA LEU A 9 -8.31 -16.78 -1.83
C LEU A 9 -7.72 -17.06 -0.44
N ARG A 10 -8.34 -17.97 0.33
CA ARG A 10 -7.81 -18.44 1.61
C ARG A 10 -6.45 -19.11 1.46
N GLU A 11 -6.36 -20.11 0.59
CA GLU A 11 -5.15 -20.90 0.35
C GLU A 11 -4.04 -20.04 -0.24
N ALA A 12 -4.37 -19.25 -1.27
CA ALA A 12 -3.42 -18.38 -1.94
C ALA A 12 -2.87 -17.30 -0.98
N ARG A 13 -3.71 -16.75 -0.10
CA ARG A 13 -3.25 -15.84 0.96
C ARG A 13 -2.34 -16.55 1.97
N GLY A 14 -2.66 -17.80 2.34
CA GLY A 14 -1.79 -18.60 3.21
C GLY A 14 -0.39 -18.79 2.61
N LEU A 15 -0.31 -19.08 1.32
CA LEU A 15 0.96 -19.17 0.59
C LEU A 15 1.68 -17.82 0.50
N TYR A 16 0.96 -16.73 0.28
CA TYR A 16 1.49 -15.37 0.29
C TYR A 16 2.13 -15.03 1.65
N PHE A 17 1.44 -15.31 2.76
CA PHE A 17 1.98 -15.10 4.10
C PHE A 17 3.22 -15.94 4.37
N ALA A 18 3.22 -17.22 3.99
CA ALA A 18 4.39 -18.09 4.15
C ALA A 18 5.60 -17.55 3.38
N ARG A 19 5.41 -17.01 2.16
CA ARG A 19 6.49 -16.42 1.34
C ARG A 19 6.99 -15.08 1.89
N ALA A 20 6.10 -14.26 2.44
CA ALA A 20 6.43 -12.95 3.00
C ALA A 20 6.98 -13.02 4.43
N GLY A 21 6.97 -14.20 5.07
CA GLY A 21 7.35 -14.36 6.47
C GLY A 21 6.32 -13.77 7.45
N PHE A 22 5.07 -13.63 7.01
CA PHE A 22 3.96 -13.15 7.83
C PHE A 22 3.14 -14.30 8.41
N ASP A 23 2.46 -14.04 9.51
CA ASP A 23 1.45 -14.93 10.09
C ASP A 23 0.11 -14.19 10.21
N ALA A 24 -0.99 -14.92 10.01
CA ALA A 24 -2.35 -14.40 10.12
C ALA A 24 -2.69 -13.91 11.54
N SER A 25 -1.95 -14.36 12.57
CA SER A 25 -2.04 -13.83 13.93
C SER A 25 -1.74 -12.33 14.03
N SER A 26 -1.04 -11.74 13.04
CA SER A 26 -0.81 -10.30 12.94
C SER A 26 -2.10 -9.46 12.90
N TYR A 27 -3.22 -10.02 12.45
CA TYR A 27 -4.51 -9.34 12.49
C TYR A 27 -5.10 -9.21 13.90
N THR A 28 -4.65 -10.04 14.84
CA THR A 28 -5.11 -10.04 16.24
C THR A 28 -4.14 -9.32 17.18
N ALA A 29 -2.96 -8.94 16.69
CA ALA A 29 -1.97 -8.20 17.48
C ALA A 29 -2.48 -6.80 17.84
N ARG A 30 -2.28 -6.36 19.10
CA ARG A 30 -2.64 -4.99 19.54
C ARG A 30 -1.78 -3.91 18.87
N TRP A 31 -0.54 -4.26 18.53
CA TRP A 31 0.44 -3.38 17.92
C TRP A 31 0.97 -4.04 16.66
N VAL A 32 1.06 -3.27 15.58
CA VAL A 32 1.68 -3.73 14.34
C VAL A 32 3.06 -3.11 14.24
N ARG A 33 4.05 -3.95 13.97
CA ARG A 33 5.38 -3.53 13.56
C ARG A 33 5.39 -3.41 12.05
N LEU A 34 5.49 -2.20 11.53
CA LEU A 34 5.69 -1.95 10.10
C LEU A 34 7.13 -1.53 9.91
N GLN A 35 7.86 -2.26 9.07
CA GLN A 35 9.28 -2.02 8.87
C GLN A 35 9.45 -0.97 7.77
N ALA A 36 9.60 0.30 8.16
CA ALA A 36 9.89 1.40 7.24
C ALA A 36 11.41 1.57 7.14
N GLY A 37 12.04 0.81 6.23
CA GLY A 37 13.50 0.80 6.11
C GLY A 37 14.18 0.27 7.39
N PRO A 38 15.23 0.92 7.92
CA PRO A 38 15.94 0.46 9.10
C PRO A 38 15.20 0.71 10.42
N LEU A 39 14.13 1.50 10.42
CA LEU A 39 13.39 1.87 11.63
C LEU A 39 12.06 1.09 11.73
N PRO A 40 11.87 0.28 12.78
CA PRO A 40 10.57 -0.34 13.03
C PRO A 40 9.59 0.70 13.58
N LEU A 41 8.50 0.96 12.85
CA LEU A 41 7.39 1.79 13.31
C LEU A 41 6.35 0.89 13.99
N PHE A 42 6.00 1.24 15.23
CA PHE A 42 4.95 0.55 15.99
C PHE A 42 3.74 1.47 16.11
N PHE A 43 2.57 0.96 15.75
CA PHE A 43 1.33 1.70 15.90
C PHE A 43 0.16 0.78 16.25
N PRO A 44 -0.88 1.31 16.91
CA PRO A 44 -2.01 0.50 17.35
C PRO A 44 -2.74 -0.11 16.15
N ASN A 45 -3.08 -1.39 16.26
CA ASN A 45 -3.82 -2.11 15.23
C ASN A 45 -5.32 -1.79 15.34
N THR A 46 -5.71 -0.61 14.85
CA THR A 46 -7.10 -0.17 14.93
C THR A 46 -8.01 -1.08 14.10
N ALA A 47 -9.28 -1.24 14.51
CA ALA A 47 -10.25 -2.03 13.76
C ALA A 47 -10.41 -1.55 12.31
N ALA A 48 -10.29 -0.24 12.07
CA ALA A 48 -10.32 0.34 10.72
C ALA A 48 -9.12 -0.13 9.87
N ARG A 49 -7.91 -0.14 10.44
CA ARG A 49 -6.73 -0.68 9.78
C ARG A 49 -6.87 -2.16 9.48
N VAL A 50 -7.33 -2.96 10.46
CA VAL A 50 -7.51 -4.41 10.29
C VAL A 50 -8.47 -4.73 9.14
N ARG A 51 -9.55 -3.95 8.99
CA ARG A 51 -10.48 -4.12 7.86
C ARG A 51 -9.81 -3.82 6.52
N ALA A 52 -9.03 -2.74 6.43
CA ALA A 52 -8.35 -2.37 5.19
C ALA A 52 -7.25 -3.38 4.83
N VAL A 53 -6.38 -3.74 5.78
CA VAL A 53 -5.22 -4.62 5.52
C VAL A 53 -5.64 -6.02 5.08
N ARG A 54 -6.75 -6.55 5.62
CA ARG A 54 -7.29 -7.85 5.21
C ARG A 54 -7.66 -7.89 3.72
N LEU A 55 -8.18 -6.79 3.18
CA LEU A 55 -8.54 -6.68 1.77
C LEU A 55 -7.31 -6.38 0.91
N HIS A 56 -6.41 -5.55 1.41
CA HIS A 56 -5.10 -5.27 0.81
C HIS A 56 -4.25 -6.54 0.60
N ASP A 57 -4.18 -7.43 1.59
CA ASP A 57 -3.46 -8.71 1.43
C ASP A 57 -4.08 -9.59 0.33
N LEU A 58 -5.42 -9.58 0.20
CA LEU A 58 -6.09 -10.25 -0.91
C LEU A 58 -5.83 -9.55 -2.25
N HIS A 59 -5.65 -8.24 -2.26
CA HIS A 59 -5.25 -7.49 -3.44
C HIS A 59 -3.86 -7.92 -3.94
N HIS A 60 -2.88 -8.17 -3.07
CA HIS A 60 -1.59 -8.76 -3.47
C HIS A 60 -1.80 -10.08 -4.20
N VAL A 61 -2.62 -10.97 -3.63
CA VAL A 61 -2.93 -12.29 -4.22
C VAL A 61 -3.53 -12.16 -5.63
N VAL A 62 -4.56 -11.34 -5.79
CA VAL A 62 -5.25 -11.24 -7.10
C VAL A 62 -4.46 -10.42 -8.12
N THR A 63 -3.66 -9.45 -7.68
CA THR A 63 -2.87 -8.61 -8.61
C THR A 63 -1.55 -9.26 -8.99
N GLY A 64 -0.96 -10.06 -8.10
CA GLY A 64 0.36 -10.65 -8.23
C GLY A 64 1.52 -9.72 -7.86
N TYR A 65 1.24 -8.53 -7.33
CA TYR A 65 2.31 -7.64 -6.83
C TYR A 65 2.89 -8.22 -5.53
N ASP A 66 4.21 -8.23 -5.42
CA ASP A 66 4.90 -8.73 -4.23
C ASP A 66 4.93 -7.68 -3.09
N THR A 67 5.64 -8.00 -2.00
CA THR A 67 5.80 -7.12 -0.83
C THR A 67 7.12 -6.35 -0.85
N SER A 68 7.77 -6.24 -2.02
CA SER A 68 8.94 -5.37 -2.18
C SER A 68 8.50 -3.91 -2.21
N TRP A 69 9.43 -2.97 -2.05
CA TRP A 69 9.13 -1.54 -2.23
C TRP A 69 8.47 -1.23 -3.57
N THR A 70 8.83 -1.97 -4.63
CA THR A 70 8.20 -1.84 -5.95
C THR A 70 6.80 -2.42 -5.95
N GLY A 71 6.59 -3.62 -5.40
CA GLY A 71 5.27 -4.26 -5.34
C GLY A 71 4.27 -3.47 -4.49
N GLU A 72 4.71 -2.92 -3.36
CA GLU A 72 3.94 -2.01 -2.50
C GLU A 72 3.56 -0.72 -3.23
N ALA A 73 4.48 -0.16 -4.03
CA ALA A 73 4.20 1.00 -4.87
C ALA A 73 3.18 0.67 -5.99
N GLU A 74 3.31 -0.49 -6.63
CA GLU A 74 2.40 -0.95 -7.67
C GLU A 74 0.98 -1.16 -7.11
N ILE A 75 0.85 -1.88 -6.00
CA ILE A 75 -0.47 -2.13 -5.40
C ILE A 75 -1.10 -0.83 -4.88
N ALA A 76 -0.32 0.07 -4.29
CA ALA A 76 -0.80 1.38 -3.85
C ALA A 76 -1.38 2.20 -5.01
N ALA A 77 -0.65 2.26 -6.12
CA ALA A 77 -1.12 2.95 -7.33
C ALA A 77 -2.38 2.30 -7.93
N TRP A 78 -2.43 0.96 -7.93
CA TRP A 78 -3.61 0.21 -8.40
C TRP A 78 -4.83 0.43 -7.51
N GLU A 79 -4.67 0.43 -6.18
CA GLU A 79 -5.74 0.66 -5.20
C GLU A 79 -6.26 2.10 -5.22
N LEU A 80 -5.39 3.10 -5.40
CA LEU A 80 -5.81 4.50 -5.59
C LEU A 80 -6.63 4.66 -6.86
N ALA A 81 -6.17 4.02 -7.95
CA ALA A 81 -6.83 4.12 -9.25
C ALA A 81 -8.19 3.41 -9.30
N SER A 82 -8.31 2.25 -8.65
CA SER A 82 -9.56 1.48 -8.54
C SER A 82 -10.46 1.96 -7.38
N GLY A 83 -9.90 2.77 -6.47
CA GLY A 83 -10.58 3.51 -5.41
C GLY A 83 -10.65 2.76 -4.08
N CYS A 84 -10.24 3.40 -2.97
CA CYS A 84 -10.19 2.76 -1.65
C CYS A 84 -11.51 2.78 -0.84
N ALA A 85 -12.63 3.14 -1.49
CA ALA A 85 -13.95 3.26 -0.87
C ALA A 85 -13.92 4.07 0.46
N GLY A 86 -14.53 3.57 1.53
CA GLY A 86 -14.55 4.20 2.86
C GLY A 86 -13.30 3.94 3.72
N HIS A 87 -12.25 3.32 3.19
CA HIS A 87 -11.05 2.96 3.95
C HIS A 87 -10.04 4.12 3.93
N LEU A 88 -10.22 5.10 4.82
CA LEU A 88 -9.35 6.29 4.89
C LEU A 88 -7.88 5.95 5.13
N ALA A 89 -7.59 4.92 5.92
CA ALA A 89 -6.23 4.44 6.14
C ALA A 89 -5.58 3.95 4.84
N ALA A 90 -6.33 3.25 3.98
CA ALA A 90 -5.83 2.81 2.68
C ALA A 90 -5.57 4.00 1.75
N TRP A 91 -6.47 4.99 1.70
CA TRP A 91 -6.22 6.22 0.94
C TRP A 91 -4.91 6.89 1.34
N HIS A 92 -4.69 7.09 2.64
CA HIS A 92 -3.50 7.79 3.12
C HIS A 92 -2.22 6.97 2.88
N LEU A 93 -2.19 5.70 3.28
CA LEU A 93 -1.01 4.85 3.12
C LEU A 93 -0.63 4.65 1.65
N ASN A 94 -1.62 4.47 0.76
CA ASN A 94 -1.34 4.33 -0.66
C ASN A 94 -0.81 5.62 -1.29
N LEU A 95 -1.24 6.81 -0.81
CA LEU A 95 -0.64 8.07 -1.28
C LEU A 95 0.84 8.16 -0.90
N LEU A 96 1.20 7.74 0.33
CA LEU A 96 2.61 7.71 0.75
C LEU A 96 3.43 6.69 -0.05
N ALA A 97 2.92 5.47 -0.21
CA ALA A 97 3.58 4.41 -0.97
C ALA A 97 3.71 4.76 -2.46
N MET A 98 2.69 5.38 -3.06
CA MET A 98 2.76 5.87 -4.43
C MET A 98 3.82 6.98 -4.59
N ALA A 99 3.95 7.92 -3.64
CA ALA A 99 5.01 8.93 -3.67
C ALA A 99 6.41 8.31 -3.69
N ILE A 100 6.63 7.24 -2.91
CA ILE A 100 7.88 6.46 -2.96
C ILE A 100 8.04 5.77 -4.33
N GLY A 101 6.95 5.18 -4.84
CA GLY A 101 6.90 4.53 -6.15
C GLY A 101 7.27 5.42 -7.33
N LEU A 102 6.93 6.71 -7.28
CA LEU A 102 7.31 7.70 -8.29
C LEU A 102 8.83 7.86 -8.43
N VAL A 103 9.60 7.53 -7.38
CA VAL A 103 11.07 7.59 -7.39
C VAL A 103 11.66 6.21 -7.65
N VAL A 104 11.18 5.18 -6.94
CA VAL A 104 11.76 3.83 -6.96
C VAL A 104 11.45 3.09 -8.25
N ALA A 105 10.20 3.16 -8.72
CA ALA A 105 9.73 2.39 -9.86
C ALA A 105 8.62 3.13 -10.64
N PRO A 106 8.89 4.31 -11.23
CA PRO A 106 7.86 5.17 -11.82
C PRO A 106 7.09 4.48 -12.95
N GLY A 107 7.80 3.73 -13.81
CA GLY A 107 7.18 3.01 -14.91
C GLY A 107 6.25 1.88 -14.45
N ALA A 108 6.63 1.16 -13.39
CA ALA A 108 5.81 0.09 -12.78
C ALA A 108 4.57 0.67 -12.10
N THR A 109 4.77 1.70 -11.27
CA THR A 109 3.72 2.47 -10.60
C THR A 109 2.68 2.99 -11.59
N PHE A 110 3.11 3.59 -12.72
CA PHE A 110 2.21 4.07 -13.76
C PHE A 110 1.39 2.94 -14.41
N ARG A 111 2.03 1.82 -14.77
CA ARG A 111 1.33 0.66 -15.35
C ARG A 111 0.29 0.11 -14.37
N ALA A 112 0.63 0.01 -13.09
CA ALA A 112 -0.28 -0.47 -12.07
C ALA A 112 -1.47 0.49 -11.86
N PHE A 113 -1.24 1.80 -11.88
CA PHE A 113 -2.31 2.80 -11.87
C PHE A 113 -3.26 2.62 -13.06
N VAL A 114 -2.72 2.50 -14.28
CA VAL A 114 -3.51 2.30 -15.50
C VAL A 114 -4.32 1.00 -15.42
N ARG A 115 -3.72 -0.08 -14.90
CA ARG A 115 -4.43 -1.34 -14.62
C ARG A 115 -5.57 -1.12 -13.63
N GLY A 116 -5.35 -0.36 -12.57
CA GLY A 116 -6.37 -0.03 -11.56
C GLY A 116 -7.53 0.77 -12.15
N ARG A 117 -7.25 1.73 -13.05
CA ARG A 117 -8.29 2.48 -13.78
C ARG A 117 -9.17 1.61 -14.69
N ARG A 118 -8.72 0.39 -15.00
CA ARG A 118 -9.39 -0.57 -15.89
C ARG A 118 -9.99 -1.76 -15.14
N SER A 119 -9.88 -1.78 -13.81
CA SER A 119 -10.31 -2.90 -12.97
C SER A 119 -11.11 -2.41 -11.77
N ARG A 120 -11.65 -3.37 -11.02
CA ARG A 120 -12.28 -3.15 -9.71
C ARG A 120 -11.39 -3.76 -8.63
N ASN A 121 -11.70 -3.46 -7.37
CA ASN A 121 -11.04 -4.04 -6.21
C ASN A 121 -12.06 -4.55 -5.18
N LEU A 122 -11.58 -5.11 -4.08
CA LEU A 122 -12.39 -5.73 -3.03
C LEU A 122 -12.78 -4.76 -1.91
N TYR A 123 -12.43 -3.47 -1.97
CA TYR A 123 -12.68 -2.54 -0.86
C TYR A 123 -14.15 -2.33 -0.50
N ARG A 124 -15.06 -2.68 -1.42
CA ARG A 124 -16.52 -2.63 -1.22
C ARG A 124 -17.12 -3.99 -0.87
N GLU A 125 -16.32 -5.04 -0.81
CA GLU A 125 -16.79 -6.40 -0.55
C GLU A 125 -16.78 -6.70 0.96
N PRO A 126 -17.75 -7.49 1.45
CA PRO A 126 -17.72 -7.98 2.80
C PRO A 126 -16.57 -9.00 2.94
N TYR A 127 -15.65 -8.72 3.85
CA TYR A 127 -14.60 -9.68 4.20
C TYR A 127 -15.19 -10.82 5.03
N GLY A 128 -15.06 -12.06 4.58
CA GLY A 128 -15.54 -13.24 5.29
C GLY A 128 -15.29 -14.54 4.54
N ASP A 129 -15.82 -15.64 5.07
CA ASP A 129 -15.57 -16.99 4.54
C ASP A 129 -16.07 -17.17 3.10
N ALA A 130 -17.19 -16.52 2.75
CA ALA A 130 -17.73 -16.53 1.40
C ALA A 130 -16.73 -15.95 0.39
N LEU A 131 -16.15 -14.78 0.69
CA LEU A 131 -15.11 -14.18 -0.15
C LEU A 131 -13.87 -15.08 -0.18
N LEU A 132 -13.42 -15.57 0.97
CA LEU A 132 -12.21 -16.39 1.07
C LEU A 132 -12.32 -17.75 0.36
N ALA A 133 -13.52 -18.24 0.10
CA ALA A 133 -13.79 -19.47 -0.64
C ALA A 133 -13.81 -19.27 -2.17
N GLU A 134 -13.85 -18.03 -2.67
CA GLU A 134 -13.70 -17.78 -4.11
C GLU A 134 -12.32 -18.21 -4.60
N THR A 135 -12.23 -18.74 -5.82
CA THR A 135 -10.94 -19.02 -6.45
C THR A 135 -10.29 -17.75 -6.98
N VAL A 136 -8.96 -17.68 -6.93
CA VAL A 136 -8.18 -16.53 -7.40
C VAL A 136 -8.54 -16.19 -8.85
N GLY A 137 -8.66 -17.18 -9.72
CA GLY A 137 -9.00 -16.99 -11.12
C GLY A 137 -10.42 -16.41 -11.33
N ALA A 138 -11.39 -16.89 -10.56
CA ALA A 138 -12.76 -16.35 -10.59
C ALA A 138 -12.79 -14.90 -10.11
N THR A 139 -12.10 -14.59 -9.02
CA THR A 139 -11.99 -13.23 -8.50
C THR A 139 -11.26 -12.32 -9.49
N ARG A 140 -10.16 -12.75 -10.11
CA ARG A 140 -9.45 -12.00 -11.16
C ARG A 140 -10.36 -11.65 -12.34
N ARG A 141 -11.18 -12.60 -12.81
CA ARG A 141 -12.18 -12.34 -13.87
C ARG A 141 -13.22 -11.32 -13.42
N ARG A 142 -13.80 -11.49 -12.22
CA ARG A 142 -14.80 -10.60 -11.63
C ARG A 142 -14.29 -9.16 -11.47
N LEU A 143 -13.01 -9.00 -11.13
CA LEU A 143 -12.36 -7.71 -10.97
C LEU A 143 -11.84 -7.10 -12.29
N GLY A 144 -11.91 -7.83 -13.41
CA GLY A 144 -11.43 -7.35 -14.70
C GLY A 144 -9.90 -7.35 -14.85
N LEU A 145 -9.20 -8.23 -14.13
CA LEU A 145 -7.73 -8.30 -14.11
C LEU A 145 -7.11 -9.14 -15.25
N VAL A 146 -7.93 -9.74 -16.11
CA VAL A 146 -7.50 -10.74 -17.12
C VAL A 146 -7.27 -10.12 -18.51
N ALA A 147 -7.71 -8.88 -18.74
CA ALA A 147 -7.58 -8.23 -20.05
C ALA A 147 -6.19 -7.59 -20.24
N ALA A 148 -5.45 -8.02 -21.26
CA ALA A 148 -4.25 -7.32 -21.72
C ALA A 148 -4.65 -5.99 -22.37
N GLY A 149 -4.04 -4.89 -21.90
CA GLY A 149 -4.54 -3.55 -22.19
C GLY A 149 -3.82 -2.83 -23.31
N ALA A 150 -4.58 -2.27 -24.25
CA ALA A 150 -4.17 -1.24 -25.20
C ALA A 150 -3.43 -0.06 -24.53
N SER A 151 -2.74 0.75 -25.33
CA SER A 151 -2.01 1.94 -24.88
C SER A 151 -2.83 2.82 -23.91
N PRO A 152 -2.24 3.41 -22.86
CA PRO A 152 -2.98 4.26 -21.93
C PRO A 152 -3.61 5.45 -22.65
N THR A 153 -4.79 5.87 -22.21
CA THR A 153 -5.48 7.06 -22.77
C THR A 153 -4.92 8.36 -22.17
N ALA A 154 -5.19 9.51 -22.81
CA ALA A 154 -4.82 10.81 -22.26
C ALA A 154 -5.46 11.07 -20.89
N ALA A 155 -6.73 10.67 -20.71
CA ALA A 155 -7.43 10.78 -19.43
C ALA A 155 -6.75 9.97 -18.32
N GLN A 156 -6.25 8.76 -18.63
CA GLN A 156 -5.51 7.95 -17.66
C GLN A 156 -4.17 8.58 -17.26
N ARG A 157 -3.47 9.20 -18.23
CA ARG A 157 -2.25 9.97 -17.96
C ARG A 157 -2.52 11.20 -17.08
N ALA A 158 -3.56 11.97 -17.38
CA ALA A 158 -3.96 13.12 -16.57
C ALA A 158 -4.36 12.72 -15.15
N ALA A 159 -5.16 11.65 -15.01
CA ALA A 159 -5.54 11.11 -13.71
C ALA A 159 -4.31 10.66 -12.90
N PHE A 160 -3.35 9.99 -13.53
CA PHE A 160 -2.10 9.61 -12.87
C PHE A 160 -1.31 10.83 -12.39
N ALA A 161 -1.16 11.86 -13.24
CA ALA A 161 -0.46 13.08 -12.87
C ALA A 161 -1.13 13.78 -11.67
N ALA A 162 -2.47 13.88 -11.68
CA ALA A 162 -3.22 14.45 -10.56
C ALA A 162 -3.04 13.65 -9.27
N THR A 163 -3.11 12.32 -9.33
CA THR A 163 -2.86 11.46 -8.17
C THR A 163 -1.42 11.53 -7.69
N ALA A 164 -0.44 11.66 -8.59
CA ALA A 164 0.96 11.85 -8.25
C ALA A 164 1.20 13.16 -7.49
N VAL A 165 0.59 14.27 -7.91
CA VAL A 165 0.63 15.55 -7.19
C VAL A 165 0.02 15.40 -5.79
N ALA A 166 -1.13 14.72 -5.67
CA ALA A 166 -1.76 14.46 -4.39
C ALA A 166 -0.87 13.58 -3.48
N ALA A 167 -0.22 12.56 -4.04
CA ALA A 167 0.68 11.67 -3.32
C ALA A 167 1.89 12.42 -2.76
N LEU A 168 2.53 13.25 -3.58
CA LEU A 168 3.65 14.10 -3.15
C LEU A 168 3.21 15.10 -2.07
N GLY A 169 2.06 15.74 -2.23
CA GLY A 169 1.50 16.65 -1.22
C GLY A 169 1.24 15.96 0.12
N ALA A 170 0.62 14.76 0.09
CA ALA A 170 0.39 13.96 1.29
C ALA A 170 1.70 13.51 1.95
N PHE A 171 2.70 13.11 1.15
CA PHE A 171 4.01 12.73 1.66
C PHE A 171 4.71 13.89 2.36
N LEU A 172 4.75 15.07 1.74
CA LEU A 172 5.33 16.27 2.33
C LEU A 172 4.60 16.69 3.60
N ALA A 173 3.26 16.68 3.61
CA ALA A 173 2.48 17.01 4.79
C ALA A 173 2.74 16.04 5.97
N THR A 174 2.99 14.76 5.67
CA THR A 174 3.26 13.74 6.69
C THR A 174 4.71 13.77 7.18
N ALA A 175 5.66 14.03 6.28
CA ALA A 175 7.09 14.05 6.60
C ALA A 175 7.54 15.37 7.24
N ALA A 176 6.93 16.50 6.90
CA ALA A 176 7.36 17.83 7.36
C ALA A 176 7.43 17.96 8.90
N PRO A 177 6.44 17.49 9.69
CA PRO A 177 6.54 17.56 11.16
C PRO A 177 7.74 16.77 11.71
N LEU A 178 8.06 15.62 11.12
CA LEU A 178 9.20 14.78 11.53
C LEU A 178 10.53 15.48 11.23
N VAL A 179 10.64 16.09 10.04
CA VAL A 179 11.83 16.85 9.62
C VAL A 179 12.02 18.08 10.50
N LEU A 180 10.96 18.84 10.77
CA LEU A 180 11.01 20.02 11.62
C LEU A 180 11.37 19.68 13.06
N ALA A 181 10.80 18.60 13.62
CA ALA A 181 11.15 18.13 14.96
C ALA A 181 12.62 17.71 15.06
N LEU A 182 13.13 16.99 14.06
CA LEU A 182 14.53 16.59 13.99
C LEU A 182 15.46 17.81 13.88
N ALA A 183 15.12 18.77 13.01
CA ALA A 183 15.91 20.01 12.85
C ALA A 183 15.94 20.84 14.15
N ALA A 184 14.80 20.96 14.84
CA ALA A 184 14.73 21.64 16.14
C ALA A 184 15.56 20.93 17.21
N ALA A 185 15.54 19.59 17.25
CA ALA A 185 16.36 18.81 18.17
C ALA A 185 17.87 18.99 17.91
N ILE A 186 18.28 18.99 16.63
CA ILE A 186 19.68 19.25 16.24
C ILE A 186 20.10 20.66 16.65
N ALA A 187 19.26 21.67 16.40
CA ALA A 187 19.54 23.05 16.78
C ALA A 187 19.65 23.23 18.31
N ALA A 188 18.76 22.60 19.09
CA ALA A 188 18.80 22.63 20.55
C ALA A 188 20.06 21.94 21.10
N ALA A 189 20.46 20.80 20.53
CA ALA A 189 21.69 20.11 20.91
C ALA A 189 22.93 20.97 20.62
N ALA A 190 22.98 21.65 19.47
CA ALA A 190 24.06 22.56 19.12
C ALA A 190 24.14 23.78 20.06
N ALA A 191 22.98 24.36 20.42
CA ALA A 191 22.91 25.48 21.37
C ALA A 191 23.39 25.09 22.77
N ASN A 192 23.03 23.89 23.25
CA ASN A 192 23.48 23.37 24.54
C ASN A 192 24.98 23.02 24.55
N ALA A 193 25.55 22.59 23.42
CA ALA A 193 26.98 22.32 23.29
C ALA A 193 27.84 23.60 23.26
N GLY A 194 27.27 24.73 22.80
CA GLY A 194 27.93 26.04 22.81
C GLY A 194 27.92 26.74 24.17
N ALA A 195 27.07 26.30 25.11
CA ALA A 195 27.00 26.79 26.48
C ALA A 195 27.96 26.01 27.40
N GLY A 196 29.26 26.03 27.11
CA GLY A 196 30.29 25.50 28.01
C GLY A 196 30.30 26.22 29.37
N PRO A 197 30.78 25.59 30.46
CA PRO A 197 30.79 26.21 31.78
C PRO A 197 31.61 27.51 31.73
N GLY A 198 30.98 28.62 32.09
CA GLY A 198 31.65 29.91 32.20
C GLY A 198 32.80 29.86 33.22
N PRO A 199 33.80 30.75 33.06
CA PRO A 199 35.04 30.74 33.85
C PRO A 199 34.81 30.90 35.36
#